data_AF-A0A4Y2P2F4-F1
#
_entry.id   AF-A0A4Y2P2F4-F1
#
_cell.length_a   1.000
_cell.length_b   1.000
_cell.length_c   1.000
_cell.angle_alpha   90.00
_cell.angle_beta   90.00
_cell.angle_gamma   90.00
#
_symmetry.space_group_name_H-M   'P 1'
#
loop_
_entity.id
_entity.type
_entity.pdbx_description
1 polymer ?
#
loop_
_entity_poly.entity_id
_entity_poly.type
_entity_poly.pdbx_seq_one_letter_code
_entity_poly.pdbx_strand_id
1 'polypeptide(L)'
;MLADDRNSIRKLALRRILKARKVKRSAATTTIATNNIRIFILPAFDLCAMDYVDLIKWENATEPALTERFSDDKITEAIVNRTIIQEAVLPTIKGLPCHPQAAELIVKVVTEAAADHLEGTGL
;
A
#
# COMPACT_ATOMS: atom_id res chain seq x y z
N MET A 1 -6.48 -4.20 -3.10
CA MET A 1 -6.89 -2.94 -3.75
C MET A 1 -6.61 -2.89 -5.26
N LEU A 2 -5.37 -2.90 -5.76
CA LEU A 2 -5.12 -2.80 -7.22
C LEU A 2 -5.61 -4.02 -8.02
N ALA A 3 -5.60 -5.21 -7.39
CA ALA A 3 -6.13 -6.44 -7.98
C ALA A 3 -7.64 -6.63 -7.75
N ASP A 4 -8.31 -5.67 -7.11
CA ASP A 4 -9.72 -5.81 -6.73
C ASP A 4 -10.66 -5.72 -7.95
N ASP A 5 -11.76 -6.47 -7.92
CA ASP A 5 -12.70 -6.50 -9.03
C ASP A 5 -13.44 -5.16 -9.21
N ARG A 6 -13.76 -4.48 -8.09
CA ARG A 6 -14.43 -3.17 -8.06
C ARG A 6 -13.51 -2.11 -8.66
N ASN A 7 -13.92 -1.56 -9.80
CA ASN A 7 -13.16 -0.51 -10.51
C ASN A 7 -12.94 0.75 -9.65
N SER A 8 -13.91 1.09 -8.79
CA SER A 8 -13.81 2.21 -7.86
C SER A 8 -12.65 2.04 -6.87
N ILE A 9 -12.43 0.82 -6.33
CA ILE A 9 -11.27 0.55 -5.45
C ILE A 9 -9.98 0.67 -6.24
N ARG A 10 -9.91 0.10 -7.44
CA ARG A 10 -8.68 0.17 -8.26
C ARG A 10 -8.29 1.62 -8.55
N LYS A 11 -9.25 2.46 -8.93
CA LYS A 11 -9.02 3.91 -9.10
C LYS A 11 -8.58 4.60 -7.81
N LEU A 12 -9.18 4.25 -6.68
CA LEU A 12 -8.79 4.76 -5.37
C LEU A 12 -7.34 4.39 -5.02
N ALA A 13 -6.93 3.15 -5.30
CA ALA A 13 -5.56 2.67 -5.08
C ALA A 13 -4.53 3.47 -5.89
N LEU A 14 -4.82 3.71 -7.19
CA LEU A 14 -3.96 4.51 -8.06
C LEU A 14 -3.81 5.96 -7.57
N ARG A 15 -4.90 6.58 -7.09
CA ARG A 15 -4.84 7.92 -6.47
C ARG A 15 -3.99 7.93 -5.20
N ARG A 16 -4.14 6.92 -4.35
CA ARG A 16 -3.34 6.74 -3.12
C ARG A 16 -1.85 6.60 -3.45
N ILE A 17 -1.49 5.90 -4.52
CA ILE A 17 -0.11 5.79 -5.02
C ILE A 17 0.46 7.14 -5.47
N LEU A 18 -0.27 7.90 -6.29
CA LEU A 18 0.19 9.25 -6.69
C LEU A 18 0.41 10.16 -5.49
N LYS A 19 -0.46 10.08 -4.47
CA LYS A 19 -0.30 10.83 -3.21
C LYS A 19 0.98 10.41 -2.49
N ALA A 20 1.23 9.10 -2.33
CA ALA A 20 2.43 8.58 -1.67
C ALA A 20 3.72 8.99 -2.39
N ARG A 21 3.74 8.99 -3.74
CA ARG A 21 4.87 9.48 -4.54
C ARG A 21 5.19 10.95 -4.28
N LYS A 22 4.15 11.79 -4.22
CA LYS A 22 4.30 13.22 -3.93
C LYS A 22 4.94 13.44 -2.56
N VAL A 23 4.46 12.72 -1.54
CA VAL A 23 5.04 12.76 -0.17
C VAL A 23 6.50 12.33 -0.18
N LYS A 24 6.84 11.21 -0.85
CA LYS A 24 8.23 10.72 -0.98
C LYS A 24 9.16 11.77 -1.61
N ARG A 25 8.74 12.42 -2.71
CA ARG A 25 9.54 13.46 -3.39
C ARG A 25 9.73 14.71 -2.52
N SER A 26 8.68 15.13 -1.81
CA SER A 26 8.76 16.25 -0.88
C SER A 26 9.74 15.99 0.26
N ALA A 27 9.73 14.77 0.83
CA ALA A 27 10.69 14.37 1.86
C ALA A 27 12.14 14.28 1.33
N ALA A 28 12.33 13.75 0.11
CA ALA A 28 13.64 13.63 -0.52
C ALA A 28 14.30 14.98 -0.89
N THR A 29 13.52 16.06 -0.98
CA THR A 29 14.05 17.40 -1.25
C THR A 29 14.65 18.04 0.02
N THR A 30 14.36 17.48 1.20
CA THR A 30 14.81 17.99 2.51
C THR A 30 15.98 17.19 3.11
N THR A 31 16.31 16.02 2.55
CA THR A 31 17.38 15.17 3.07
C THR A 31 18.28 14.74 1.92
N ILE A 32 19.58 15.08 2.00
CA ILE A 32 20.61 14.60 1.07
C ILE A 32 20.38 13.12 0.83
N ALA A 33 20.24 12.72 -0.44
CA ALA A 33 19.85 11.38 -0.88
C ALA A 33 20.89 10.32 -0.48
N THR A 34 20.95 9.97 0.80
CA THR A 34 21.76 8.90 1.32
C THR A 34 20.91 7.63 1.35
N ASN A 35 21.15 6.83 0.31
CA ASN A 35 20.86 5.41 0.15
C ASN A 35 19.52 5.09 -0.54
N ASN A 36 19.63 4.44 -1.71
CA ASN A 36 18.53 3.87 -2.53
C ASN A 36 17.74 2.74 -1.83
N ILE A 37 17.77 2.67 -0.50
CA ILE A 37 17.14 1.62 0.28
C ILE A 37 15.67 1.99 0.49
N ARG A 38 14.77 1.13 0.01
CA ARG A 38 13.35 1.25 0.32
C ARG A 38 13.08 0.73 1.71
N ILE A 39 12.70 1.64 2.61
CA ILE A 39 12.18 1.29 3.92
C ILE A 39 10.68 1.06 3.78
N PHE A 40 10.23 -0.16 4.09
CA PHE A 40 8.80 -0.43 4.22
C PHE A 40 8.34 0.07 5.59
N ILE A 41 7.65 1.21 5.59
CA ILE A 41 7.02 1.73 6.81
C ILE A 41 5.66 1.05 6.94
N LEU A 42 5.47 0.35 8.05
CA LEU A 42 4.18 -0.24 8.38
C LEU A 42 3.16 0.90 8.61
N PRO A 43 2.09 1.00 7.80
CA PRO A 43 1.10 2.03 7.99
C PRO A 43 0.26 1.75 9.25
N ALA A 44 -0.36 2.78 9.81
CA ALA A 44 -1.35 2.58 10.86
C ALA A 44 -2.56 1.82 10.31
N PHE A 45 -3.13 0.94 11.14
CA PHE A 45 -4.30 0.14 10.78
C PHE A 45 -5.51 0.49 11.64
N ASP A 46 -6.69 0.34 11.06
CA ASP A 46 -7.98 0.50 11.74
C ASP A 46 -8.68 -0.86 11.81
N LEU A 47 -8.49 -1.57 12.92
CA LEU A 47 -9.09 -2.90 13.13
C LEU A 47 -10.62 -2.85 13.24
N CYS A 48 -11.19 -1.66 13.47
CA CYS A 48 -12.64 -1.45 13.51
C CYS A 48 -13.23 -1.11 12.12
N ALA A 49 -12.41 -1.09 11.07
CA ALA A 49 -12.88 -0.81 9.71
C ALA A 49 -13.85 -1.89 9.22
N MET A 50 -14.98 -1.45 8.65
CA MET A 50 -15.99 -2.36 8.07
C MET A 50 -15.63 -2.86 6.66
N ASP A 51 -14.78 -2.12 5.93
CA ASP A 51 -14.25 -2.50 4.62
C ASP A 51 -12.71 -2.47 4.68
N TYR A 52 -12.08 -3.49 4.09
CA TYR A 52 -10.62 -3.61 4.03
C TYR A 52 -9.95 -2.41 3.34
N VAL A 53 -10.68 -1.65 2.52
CA VAL A 53 -10.22 -0.41 1.88
C VAL A 53 -9.82 0.65 2.91
N ASP A 54 -10.43 0.62 4.09
CA ASP A 54 -10.21 1.58 5.18
C ASP A 54 -9.35 1.00 6.32
N LEU A 55 -9.03 -0.29 6.25
CA LEU A 55 -8.14 -0.98 7.20
C LEU A 55 -6.76 -0.32 7.27
N ILE A 56 -6.25 0.22 6.16
CA ILE A 56 -4.94 0.90 6.11
C ILE A 56 -5.16 2.42 6.11
N LYS A 57 -4.56 3.14 7.07
CA LYS A 57 -4.45 4.59 7.01
C LYS A 57 -3.34 4.98 6.05
N TRP A 58 -3.72 5.57 4.91
CA TRP A 58 -2.82 5.87 3.79
C TRP A 58 -1.95 7.13 3.97
N GLU A 59 -2.05 7.82 5.11
CA GLU A 59 -1.29 9.05 5.38
C GLU A 59 0.21 8.80 5.42
N ASN A 60 0.65 7.69 6.02
CA ASN A 60 2.05 7.30 6.17
C ASN A 60 2.42 6.08 5.30
N ALA A 61 1.51 5.64 4.43
CA ALA A 61 1.73 4.47 3.60
C ALA A 61 2.73 4.79 2.48
N THR A 62 3.71 3.91 2.31
CA THR A 62 4.67 3.99 1.21
C THR A 62 4.08 3.35 -0.04
N GLU A 63 4.43 3.88 -1.22
CA GLU A 63 4.04 3.25 -2.48
C GLU A 63 4.58 1.81 -2.57
N PRO A 64 3.77 0.83 -3.00
CA PRO A 64 4.25 -0.52 -3.31
C PRO A 64 5.38 -0.50 -4.34
N ALA A 65 6.45 -1.26 -4.09
CA ALA A 65 7.59 -1.30 -5.01
C ALA A 65 7.20 -1.68 -6.45
N LEU A 66 6.17 -2.53 -6.55
CA LEU A 66 5.63 -3.04 -7.80
C LEU A 66 5.09 -1.95 -8.74
N THR A 67 4.65 -0.82 -8.20
CA THR A 67 4.07 0.24 -9.02
C THR A 67 5.07 1.25 -9.55
N GLU A 68 6.32 1.23 -9.07
CA GLU A 68 7.38 2.16 -9.49
C GLU A 68 7.69 2.11 -10.99
N ARG A 69 7.54 0.94 -11.62
CA ARG A 69 7.72 0.76 -13.07
C ARG A 69 6.71 1.53 -13.92
N PHE A 70 5.61 2.00 -13.33
CA PHE A 70 4.60 2.80 -14.02
C PHE A 70 4.86 4.29 -13.74
N SER A 71 4.95 5.11 -14.79
CA SER A 71 5.08 6.56 -14.63
C SER A 71 3.82 7.20 -14.00
N ASP A 72 3.97 8.39 -13.42
CA ASP A 72 2.83 9.16 -12.89
C ASP A 72 1.78 9.42 -13.98
N ASP A 73 2.23 9.67 -15.22
CA ASP A 73 1.35 9.86 -16.38
C ASP A 73 0.56 8.59 -16.68
N LYS A 74 1.21 7.42 -16.69
CA LYS A 74 0.54 6.14 -16.94
C LYS A 74 -0.49 5.82 -15.85
N ILE A 75 -0.17 6.12 -14.60
CA ILE A 75 -1.10 5.97 -13.48
C ILE A 75 -2.28 6.94 -13.62
N THR A 76 -2.02 8.18 -14.02
CA THR A 76 -3.06 9.20 -14.25
C THR A 76 -3.99 8.79 -15.40
N GLU A 77 -3.43 8.31 -16.50
CA GLU A 77 -4.16 7.76 -17.64
C GLU A 77 -5.05 6.59 -17.21
N ALA A 78 -4.51 5.67 -16.39
CA ALA A 78 -5.24 4.53 -15.85
C ALA A 78 -6.40 4.92 -14.90
N ILE A 79 -6.30 6.04 -14.18
CA ILE A 79 -7.41 6.55 -13.35
C ILE A 79 -8.60 6.97 -14.22
N VAL A 80 -8.33 7.55 -15.40
CA VAL A 80 -9.37 8.00 -16.33
C VAL A 80 -9.90 6.81 -17.13
N ASN A 81 -9.00 6.03 -17.73
CA ASN A 81 -9.34 4.93 -18.63
C ASN A 81 -9.19 3.56 -17.96
N ARG A 82 -10.32 2.85 -17.83
CA ARG A 82 -10.38 1.51 -17.23
C ARG A 82 -9.60 0.46 -18.03
N THR A 83 -9.52 0.56 -19.36
CA THR A 83 -8.87 -0.47 -20.18
C THR A 83 -7.39 -0.59 -19.85
N ILE A 84 -6.74 0.54 -19.55
CA ILE A 84 -5.33 0.58 -19.16
C ILE A 84 -5.07 -0.16 -17.85
N ILE A 85 -6.01 -0.08 -16.89
CA ILE A 85 -5.91 -0.87 -15.66
C ILE A 85 -5.94 -2.36 -16.00
N GLN A 86 -6.84 -2.79 -16.88
CA GLN A 86 -7.03 -4.20 -17.23
C GLN A 86 -5.86 -4.77 -18.05
N GLU A 87 -5.30 -3.98 -18.96
CA GLU A 87 -4.31 -4.45 -19.94
C GLU A 87 -2.87 -4.27 -19.48
N ALA A 88 -2.57 -3.23 -18.70
CA ALA A 88 -1.19 -2.91 -18.30
C ALA A 88 -0.93 -3.14 -16.81
N VAL A 89 -1.85 -2.72 -15.94
CA VAL A 89 -1.62 -2.72 -14.50
C VAL A 89 -1.94 -4.09 -13.89
N LEU A 90 -3.12 -4.62 -14.19
CA LEU A 90 -3.65 -5.83 -13.56
C LEU A 90 -2.86 -7.11 -13.89
N PRO A 91 -2.45 -7.39 -15.14
CA PRO A 91 -1.72 -8.61 -15.47
C PRO A 91 -0.40 -8.67 -14.71
N THR A 92 0.24 -7.52 -14.57
CA THR A 92 1.52 -7.39 -13.89
C THR A 92 1.43 -7.44 -12.36
N ILE A 93 0.22 -7.39 -11.80
CA ILE A 93 -0.05 -7.58 -10.37
C ILE A 93 -0.52 -9.01 -10.10
N LYS A 94 -1.41 -9.55 -10.94
CA LYS A 94 -1.93 -10.92 -10.81
C LYS A 94 -0.90 -11.98 -11.19
N GLY A 95 0.03 -11.66 -12.09
CA GLY A 95 1.08 -12.58 -12.54
C GLY A 95 2.24 -12.75 -11.56
N LEU A 96 2.25 -12.01 -10.46
CA LEU A 96 3.25 -12.18 -9.42
C LEU A 96 2.68 -13.03 -8.28
N PRO A 97 3.38 -14.09 -7.83
CA PRO A 97 3.07 -14.71 -6.56
C PRO A 97 3.46 -13.70 -5.48
N CYS A 98 2.55 -12.81 -5.13
CA CYS A 98 2.75 -11.86 -4.06
C CYS A 98 2.76 -12.61 -2.71
N HIS A 99 3.93 -13.11 -2.32
CA HIS A 99 4.24 -13.54 -0.95
C HIS A 99 4.35 -12.30 -0.01
N PRO A 100 4.28 -12.47 1.32
CA PRO A 100 3.23 -11.90 2.15
C PRO A 100 3.82 -10.87 3.10
N GLN A 101 4.90 -10.17 2.77
CA GLN A 101 5.63 -9.38 3.78
C GLN A 101 4.72 -8.42 4.58
N ALA A 102 3.71 -7.82 3.92
CA ALA A 102 2.67 -7.07 4.61
C ALA A 102 1.73 -7.94 5.47
N ALA A 103 1.29 -9.10 4.96
CA ALA A 103 0.47 -10.05 5.71
C ALA A 103 1.24 -10.73 6.87
N GLU A 104 2.52 -11.06 6.72
CA GLU A 104 3.43 -11.54 7.77
C GLU A 104 3.60 -10.46 8.85
N LEU A 105 3.83 -9.20 8.45
CA LEU A 105 3.91 -8.09 9.40
C LEU A 105 2.58 -7.86 10.14
N ILE A 106 1.44 -7.95 9.44
CA ILE A 106 0.12 -7.86 10.07
C ILE A 106 -0.10 -9.01 11.05
N VAL A 107 0.19 -10.25 10.67
CA VAL A 107 0.06 -11.41 11.56
C VAL A 107 0.95 -11.25 12.78
N LYS A 108 2.18 -10.79 12.61
CA LYS A 108 3.10 -10.48 13.71
C LYS A 108 2.50 -9.45 14.67
N VAL A 109 2.06 -8.30 14.17
CA VAL A 109 1.49 -7.22 14.99
C VAL A 109 0.22 -7.67 15.72
N VAL A 110 -0.65 -8.44 15.05
CA VAL A 110 -1.85 -9.00 15.69
C VAL A 110 -1.48 -10.00 16.79
N THR A 111 -0.45 -10.82 16.57
CA THR A 111 0.02 -11.80 17.56
C THR A 111 0.65 -11.11 18.76
N GLU A 112 1.49 -10.09 18.54
CA GLU A 112 2.10 -9.28 19.60
C GLU A 112 1.03 -8.56 20.44
N ALA A 113 0.06 -7.89 19.79
CA ALA A 113 -1.02 -7.21 20.49
C ALA A 113 -1.91 -8.18 21.30
N ALA A 114 -2.13 -9.40 20.81
CA ALA A 114 -2.86 -10.43 21.54
C ALA A 114 -2.08 -10.96 22.75
N ALA A 115 -0.76 -11.12 22.64
CA ALA A 115 0.10 -11.53 23.74
C ALA A 115 0.15 -10.47 24.85
N ASP A 116 0.28 -9.19 24.49
CA ASP A 116 0.25 -8.08 25.46
C ASP A 116 -1.07 -8.01 26.24
N HIS A 117 -2.20 -8.35 25.60
CA HIS A 117 -3.50 -8.41 26.26
C HIS A 117 -3.60 -9.56 27.28
N LEU A 118 -2.93 -10.68 27.05
CA LEU A 118 -2.88 -11.82 27.97
C LEU A 118 -1.93 -11.55 29.16
N GLU A 119 -0.82 -10.86 28.94
CA GLU A 119 0.12 -10.46 30.00
C GLU A 119 -0.48 -9.35 30.91
N GLY A 120 -1.27 -8.43 30.34
CA GLY A 120 -1.94 -7.36 31.07
C GLY A 120 -3.17 -7.79 31.89
N THR A 121 -3.66 -9.02 31.71
CA THR A 121 -4.84 -9.54 32.44
C THR A 121 -4.50 -10.34 33.70
N GLY A 122 -3.22 -10.50 34.05
CA GLY A 122 -2.81 -11.07 35.33
C GLY A 122 -3.45 -12.43 35.62
N LEU A 123 -3.01 -13.44 34.87
CA LEU A 123 -3.06 -14.84 35.32
C LEU A 123 -1.70 -15.24 35.88
#